data_AF-A0A520DAD2-F1
#
_entry.id   AF-A0A520DAD2-F1
#
_cell.length_a   1.000
_cell.length_b   1.000
_cell.length_c   1.000
_cell.angle_alpha   90.00
_cell.angle_beta   90.00
_cell.angle_gamma   90.00
#
_symmetry.space_group_name_H-M   'P 1'
#
loop_
_entity.id
_entity.type
_entity.pdbx_description
1 polymer ?
#
loop_
_entity_poly.entity_id
_entity_poly.type
_entity_poly.pdbx_seq_one_letter_code
_entity_poly.pdbx_strand_id
1 'polypeptide(L)'
;MTLETTDTEAPRRARGRPRKTEGERDDGNRRRELIEGAARLFRQQGFSATTTRDIAAAAGMQSGSPFYHFESKEALLAAVMLEGMQ
;
A
#
# COMPACT_ATOMS: atom_id res chain seq x y z
N MET A 1 23.67 -46.59 25.03
CA MET A 1 23.46 -46.00 23.70
C MET A 1 21.95 -45.73 23.59
N THR A 2 21.50 -44.73 24.34
CA THR A 2 21.11 -43.37 23.90
C THR A 2 19.66 -43.32 23.42
N LEU A 3 18.85 -42.73 24.31
CA LEU A 3 17.47 -42.31 24.14
C LEU A 3 17.39 -41.35 22.94
N GLU A 4 16.49 -41.60 21.99
CA GLU A 4 16.15 -40.60 20.97
C GLU A 4 14.89 -39.86 21.38
N THR A 5 15.13 -38.61 21.77
CA THR A 5 14.22 -37.54 22.13
C THR A 5 13.22 -37.26 21.00
N THR A 6 11.94 -37.18 21.38
CA THR A 6 10.92 -36.48 20.59
C THR A 6 11.19 -34.98 20.61
N ASP A 7 11.36 -34.33 19.44
CA ASP A 7 11.04 -32.91 19.32
C ASP A 7 10.58 -32.55 17.88
N THR A 8 9.31 -32.15 17.81
CA THR A 8 8.72 -31.05 17.02
C THR A 8 9.32 -30.67 15.66
N GLU A 9 8.50 -30.78 14.60
CA GLU A 9 8.36 -29.68 13.65
C GLU A 9 6.94 -29.61 13.07
N ALA A 10 6.14 -28.67 13.57
CA ALA A 10 4.87 -28.30 12.96
C ALA A 10 5.14 -27.56 11.62
N PRO A 11 4.45 -27.90 10.51
CA PRO A 11 4.69 -27.25 9.24
C PRO A 11 4.30 -25.77 9.29
N ARG A 12 5.27 -24.88 9.06
CA ARG A 12 5.08 -23.43 8.94
C ARG A 12 4.13 -23.17 7.78
N ARG A 13 2.95 -22.59 8.08
CA ARG A 13 1.90 -22.25 7.12
C ARG A 13 2.43 -21.33 6.01
N ALA A 14 2.82 -21.90 4.88
CA ALA A 14 2.98 -21.16 3.64
C ALA A 14 1.59 -20.84 3.06
N ARG A 15 0.93 -19.80 3.60
CA ARG A 15 -0.23 -19.19 2.95
C ARG A 15 0.17 -17.82 2.41
N GLY A 16 0.97 -17.83 1.35
CA GLY A 16 1.08 -16.68 0.46
C GLY A 16 -0.18 -16.66 -0.41
N ARG A 17 -1.06 -15.67 -0.22
CA ARG A 17 -2.17 -15.40 -1.13
C ARG A 17 -1.62 -15.30 -2.57
N PRO A 18 -2.27 -15.91 -3.58
CA PRO A 18 -1.80 -15.83 -4.96
C PRO A 18 -1.59 -14.36 -5.37
N ARG A 19 -0.46 -14.07 -6.04
CA ARG A 19 -0.18 -12.75 -6.59
C ARG A 19 -1.27 -12.43 -7.62
N LYS A 20 -2.07 -11.39 -7.38
CA LYS A 20 -3.05 -10.88 -8.34
C LYS A 20 -2.37 -10.65 -9.70
N THR A 21 -3.05 -11.05 -10.78
CA THR A 21 -2.56 -10.96 -12.16
C THR A 21 -2.61 -9.54 -12.71
N GLU A 22 -1.93 -9.31 -13.83
CA GLU A 22 -1.87 -8.03 -14.57
C GLU A 22 -3.22 -7.43 -14.93
N GLY A 23 -4.26 -8.24 -15.08
CA GLY A 23 -5.61 -7.77 -15.42
C GLY A 23 -6.44 -7.21 -14.25
N GLU A 24 -6.05 -7.43 -12.99
CA GLU A 24 -6.72 -6.82 -11.82
C GLU A 24 -6.11 -5.47 -11.43
N ARG A 25 -5.20 -4.97 -12.29
CA ARG A 25 -4.51 -3.69 -12.26
C ARG A 25 -5.36 -2.67 -13.01
N ASP A 26 -6.50 -2.33 -12.44
CA ASP A 26 -7.15 -1.07 -12.79
C ASP A 26 -6.30 0.08 -12.20
N ASP A 27 -5.11 0.27 -12.79
CA ASP A 27 -4.08 1.17 -12.29
C ASP A 27 -4.52 2.62 -12.39
N GLY A 28 -5.42 2.94 -13.34
CA GLY A 28 -6.01 4.27 -13.49
C GLY A 28 -6.90 4.63 -12.31
N ASN A 29 -7.85 3.76 -11.94
CA ASN A 29 -8.76 4.05 -10.83
C ASN A 29 -8.02 4.08 -9.49
N ARG A 30 -7.07 3.16 -9.27
CA ARG A 30 -6.24 3.13 -8.06
C ARG A 30 -5.35 4.36 -7.90
N ARG A 31 -4.72 4.82 -8.98
CA ARG A 31 -3.90 6.04 -8.95
C ARG A 31 -4.74 7.25 -8.55
N ARG A 32 -5.96 7.36 -9.10
CA ARG A 32 -6.89 8.43 -8.76
C ARG A 32 -7.34 8.37 -7.30
N GLU A 33 -7.69 7.19 -6.80
CA GLU A 33 -8.05 6.99 -5.39
C GLU A 33 -6.94 7.42 -4.43
N LEU A 34 -5.67 7.14 -4.77
CA LEU A 34 -4.51 7.59 -4.02
C LEU A 34 -4.36 9.12 -4.03
N ILE A 35 -4.55 9.76 -5.17
CA ILE A 35 -4.49 11.22 -5.31
C ILE A 35 -5.60 11.88 -4.49
N GLU A 36 -6.83 11.40 -4.62
CA GLU A 36 -7.96 11.95 -3.86
C GLU A 36 -7.80 11.72 -2.35
N GLY A 37 -7.33 10.54 -1.93
CA GLY A 37 -7.04 10.23 -0.53
C GLY A 37 -5.94 11.12 0.04
N ALA A 38 -4.85 11.31 -0.72
CA ALA A 38 -3.75 12.19 -0.35
C ALA A 38 -4.19 13.65 -0.25
N ALA A 39 -4.95 14.15 -1.23
CA ALA A 39 -5.47 15.51 -1.22
C ALA A 39 -6.33 15.81 0.01
N ARG A 40 -7.17 14.85 0.43
CA ARG A 40 -7.97 14.97 1.66
C ARG A 40 -7.08 15.03 2.90
N LEU A 41 -6.13 14.11 3.05
CA LEU A 41 -5.25 14.04 4.21
C LEU A 41 -4.32 15.25 4.31
N PHE A 42 -3.69 15.66 3.21
CA PHE A 42 -2.85 16.85 3.17
C PHE A 42 -3.60 18.10 3.60
N ARG A 43 -4.89 18.21 3.26
CA ARG A 43 -5.73 19.33 3.67
C ARG A 43 -6.18 19.25 5.14
N GLN A 44 -6.34 18.06 5.69
CA GLN A 44 -6.83 17.85 7.06
C GLN A 44 -5.73 17.95 8.12
N GLN A 45 -4.57 17.35 7.88
CA GLN A 45 -3.49 17.23 8.87
C GLN A 45 -2.13 17.75 8.36
N GLY A 46 -2.04 18.19 7.12
CA GLY A 46 -0.80 18.66 6.51
C GLY A 46 0.08 17.55 5.94
N PHE A 47 1.01 17.94 5.07
CA PHE A 47 1.91 17.01 4.37
C PHE A 47 2.82 16.22 5.33
N SER A 48 3.44 16.89 6.29
CA SER A 48 4.42 16.26 7.21
C SER A 48 3.78 15.20 8.10
N ALA A 49 2.56 15.43 8.59
CA ALA A 49 1.85 14.50 9.44
C ALA A 49 1.16 13.36 8.68
N THR A 50 1.15 13.39 7.34
CA THR A 50 0.55 12.33 6.52
C THR A 50 1.60 11.29 6.14
N THR A 51 1.31 10.00 6.35
CA THR A 51 2.16 8.90 5.90
C THR A 51 1.60 8.23 4.64
N THR A 52 2.45 7.54 3.89
CA THR A 52 2.02 6.75 2.72
C THR A 52 1.04 5.64 3.10
N ARG A 53 1.12 5.12 4.34
CA ARG A 53 0.18 4.14 4.88
C ARG A 53 -1.21 4.75 5.11
N ASP A 54 -1.29 5.96 5.64
CA ASP A 54 -2.57 6.65 5.86
C ASP A 54 -3.28 6.88 4.53
N ILE A 55 -2.52 7.27 3.51
CA ILE A 55 -3.01 7.46 2.15
C ILE A 55 -3.49 6.13 1.56
N ALA A 56 -2.73 5.05 1.72
CA ALA A 56 -3.15 3.71 1.29
C ALA A 56 -4.50 3.31 1.90
N ALA A 57 -4.64 3.52 3.21
CA ALA A 57 -5.85 3.21 3.94
C ALA A 57 -7.02 4.08 3.46
N ALA A 58 -6.79 5.39 3.25
CA ALA A 58 -7.78 6.32 2.73
C ALA A 58 -8.22 6.00 1.28
N ALA A 59 -7.37 5.31 0.52
CA ALA A 59 -7.66 4.79 -0.81
C ALA A 59 -8.19 3.33 -0.80
N GLY A 60 -8.49 2.76 0.38
CA GLY A 60 -9.00 1.39 0.50
C GLY A 60 -7.99 0.29 0.12
N MET A 61 -6.70 0.61 0.09
CA MET A 61 -5.63 -0.30 -0.32
C MET A 61 -4.97 -0.99 0.88
N GLN A 62 -4.61 -2.27 0.72
CA GLN A 62 -3.70 -2.91 1.67
C GLN A 62 -2.31 -2.27 1.55
N SER A 63 -1.68 -1.98 2.70
CA SER A 63 -0.48 -1.14 2.88
C SER A 63 0.73 -1.42 1.98
N GLY A 64 0.77 -2.54 1.25
CA GLY A 64 1.83 -2.87 0.30
C GLY A 64 1.64 -2.33 -1.12
N SER A 65 0.47 -1.76 -1.45
CA SER A 65 0.10 -1.33 -2.82
C SER A 65 0.46 0.11 -3.26
N PRO A 66 0.65 1.12 -2.37
CA PRO A 66 0.85 2.51 -2.83
C PRO A 66 2.15 2.74 -3.60
N PHE A 67 3.20 2.01 -3.23
CA PHE A 67 4.53 2.16 -3.83
C PHE A 67 4.61 1.73 -5.30
N TYR A 68 3.59 1.05 -5.82
CA TYR A 68 3.52 0.73 -7.26
C TYR A 68 3.09 1.92 -8.13
N HIS A 69 2.43 2.93 -7.54
CA HIS A 69 1.90 4.07 -8.29
C HIS A 69 2.71 5.34 -8.12
N PHE A 70 3.37 5.53 -6.97
CA PHE A 70 4.17 6.70 -6.68
C PHE A 70 5.46 6.30 -5.95
N GLU A 71 6.58 6.82 -6.43
CA GLU A 71 7.92 6.54 -5.89
C GLU A 71 8.11 7.13 -4.49
N SER A 72 7.39 8.22 -4.17
CA SER A 72 7.50 8.90 -2.87
C SER A 72 6.24 9.68 -2.52
N LYS A 73 6.19 10.19 -1.27
CA LYS A 73 5.11 11.08 -0.79
C LYS A 73 5.13 12.42 -1.54
N GLU A 74 6.32 12.89 -1.90
CA GLU A 74 6.55 14.11 -2.67
C GLU A 74 6.02 13.96 -4.10
N ALA A 75 6.27 12.81 -4.75
CA ALA A 75 5.72 12.51 -6.07
C ALA A 75 4.18 12.53 -6.07
N LEU A 76 3.57 12.03 -4.99
CA LEU A 76 2.14 12.06 -4.81
C LEU A 76 1.61 13.48 -4.54
N LEU A 77 2.33 14.30 -3.78
CA LEU A 77 1.99 15.71 -3.60
C LEU A 77 2.02 16.47 -4.94
N ALA A 78 3.05 16.24 -5.76
CA ALA A 78 3.14 16.85 -7.09
C ALA A 78 1.94 16.45 -7.98
N ALA A 79 1.53 15.18 -7.92
CA ALA A 79 0.36 14.71 -8.66
C ALA A 79 -0.95 15.35 -8.17
N VAL A 80 -1.15 15.48 -6.85
CA VAL A 80 -2.30 16.20 -6.28
C VAL A 80 -2.34 17.66 -6.74
N MET A 81 -1.18 18.33 -6.74
CA MET A 81 -1.08 19.71 -7.22
C MET A 81 -1.43 19.82 -8.70
N LEU A 82 -0.92 18.91 -9.54
CA LEU A 82 -1.20 18.91 -10.97
C LEU A 82 -2.68 18.66 -11.28
N GLU A 83 -3.29 17.69 -10.61
CA GLU A 83 -4.68 17.30 -10.86
C GLU A 83 -5.67 18.35 -10.33
N GLY A 84 -5.32 19.07 -9.26
CA GLY A 84 -6.13 20.20 -8.75
C GLY A 84 -6.04 21.49 -9.58
N MET A 85 -5.16 21.55 -10.60
CA MET A 85 -5.02 22.70 -11.50
C MET A 85 -5.79 22.54 -12.83
N GLN A 86 -6.46 21.41 -13.05
CA GLN A 86 -7.32 21.18 -14.22
C GLN A 86 -8.75 21.60 -13.94
#